data_AF-A0A6G4LFH3-F1
#
_entry.id   AF-A0A6G4LFH3-F1
#
_cell.length_a   1.000
_cell.length_b   1.000
_cell.length_c   1.000
_cell.angle_alpha   90.00
_cell.angle_beta   90.00
_cell.angle_gamma   90.00
#
_symmetry.space_group_name_H-M   'P 1'
#
loop_
_entity.id
_entity.type
_entity.pdbx_description
1 polymer ?
#
loop_
_entity_poly.entity_id
_entity_poly.type
_entity_poly.pdbx_seq_one_letter_code
_entity_poly.pdbx_strand_id
1 'polypeptide(L)'
;MSNIDKLGLRLTAEKAKDNFMPNFMVPTRDVLALLDELEAKEKRIAELEAQEVREEGNQFLVVRHPGRSPVIKHSAGDLEGFLRQLLEHDPMATIDIITHRYYGVGGQWVQDADEYLQMMAAAAGKGE
;
A
#
# COMPACT_ATOMS: atom_id res chain seq x y z
N MET A 1 7.20 -0.68 -2.96
CA MET A 1 7.90 -0.31 -4.22
C MET A 1 8.68 -1.51 -4.71
N SER A 2 8.52 -1.90 -5.97
CA SER A 2 9.31 -3.00 -6.55
C SER A 2 10.76 -2.55 -6.72
N ASN A 3 11.70 -3.22 -6.05
CA ASN A 3 13.15 -2.96 -6.14
C ASN A 3 13.78 -3.51 -7.44
N ILE A 4 12.96 -3.96 -8.40
CA ILE A 4 13.44 -4.53 -9.66
C ILE A 4 13.67 -3.43 -10.69
N ASP A 5 14.88 -3.36 -11.23
CA ASP A 5 15.22 -2.53 -12.39
C ASP A 5 14.67 -3.15 -13.68
N LYS A 6 13.39 -2.86 -13.96
CA LYS A 6 12.67 -3.39 -15.14
C LYS A 6 13.25 -2.87 -16.45
N LEU A 7 13.74 -1.64 -16.48
CA LEU A 7 14.33 -1.02 -17.68
C LEU A 7 15.64 -1.71 -18.05
N GLY A 8 16.51 -1.94 -17.06
CA GLY A 8 17.75 -2.69 -17.24
C GLY A 8 17.49 -4.10 -17.79
N LEU A 9 16.51 -4.82 -17.21
CA LEU A 9 16.13 -6.16 -17.66
C LEU A 9 15.58 -6.17 -19.08
N ARG A 10 14.73 -5.20 -19.46
CA ARG A 10 14.16 -5.09 -20.80
C ARG A 10 15.25 -4.87 -21.85
N LEU A 11 16.17 -3.94 -21.60
CA LEU A 11 17.30 -3.64 -22.48
C LEU A 11 18.24 -4.84 -22.65
N THR A 12 18.50 -5.58 -21.58
CA THR A 12 19.32 -6.80 -21.64
C THR A 12 18.62 -7.92 -22.41
N ALA A 13 17.31 -8.10 -22.20
CA ALA A 13 16.52 -9.10 -22.90
C ALA A 13 16.41 -8.80 -24.41
N GLU A 14 16.21 -7.55 -24.81
CA GLU A 14 16.22 -7.13 -26.21
C GLU A 14 17.56 -7.40 -26.89
N LYS A 15 18.68 -7.02 -26.24
CA LYS A 15 20.03 -7.31 -26.76
C LYS A 15 20.33 -8.81 -26.88
N ALA A 16 19.79 -9.63 -25.97
CA ALA A 16 20.00 -11.07 -25.98
C ALA A 16 19.22 -11.78 -27.10
N LYS A 17 18.10 -11.22 -27.58
CA LYS A 17 17.35 -11.76 -28.73
C LYS A 17 18.21 -11.83 -30.00
N ASP A 18 19.08 -10.85 -30.19
CA ASP A 18 19.94 -10.75 -31.37
C ASP A 18 21.18 -11.66 -31.30
N ASN A 19 21.49 -12.22 -30.13
CA ASN A 19 22.69 -13.03 -29.86
C ASN A 19 22.39 -14.53 -29.67
N PHE A 20 21.26 -15.02 -30.20
CA PHE A 20 20.79 -16.38 -29.93
C PHE A 20 21.77 -17.46 -30.43
N MET A 21 22.31 -18.27 -29.50
CA MET A 21 23.16 -19.42 -29.81
C MET A 21 22.29 -20.63 -30.22
N PRO A 22 22.49 -21.23 -31.41
CA PRO A 22 21.74 -22.41 -31.81
C PRO A 22 22.07 -23.58 -30.87
N ASN A 23 21.04 -24.28 -30.37
CA ASN A 23 21.05 -25.42 -29.44
C ASN A 23 20.97 -25.16 -27.91
N PHE A 24 20.85 -23.93 -27.43
CA PHE A 24 20.49 -23.71 -26.02
C PHE A 24 18.97 -23.54 -25.88
N MET A 25 18.24 -24.66 -25.80
CA MET A 25 16.81 -24.63 -25.48
C MET A 25 16.65 -24.31 -23.98
N VAL A 26 16.30 -23.06 -23.66
CA VAL A 26 15.80 -22.72 -22.33
C VAL A 26 14.29 -22.91 -22.35
N PRO A 27 13.73 -23.88 -21.58
CA PRO A 27 12.29 -24.09 -21.54
C PRO A 27 11.67 -23.11 -20.54
N THR A 28 11.49 -21.85 -20.93
CA THR A 28 10.77 -20.85 -20.12
C THR A 28 10.35 -19.66 -20.97
N ARG A 29 9.18 -19.10 -20.65
CA ARG A 29 8.56 -17.94 -21.30
C ARG A 29 9.55 -16.75 -21.41
N ASP A 30 9.55 -16.07 -22.57
CA ASP A 30 10.43 -14.92 -22.88
C ASP A 30 10.40 -13.86 -21.76
N VAL A 31 11.57 -13.39 -21.34
CA VAL A 31 11.74 -12.37 -20.28
C VAL A 31 10.93 -11.12 -20.59
N LEU A 32 10.84 -10.69 -21.86
CA LEU A 32 10.00 -9.56 -22.26
C LEU A 32 8.52 -9.85 -22.00
N ALA A 33 8.04 -11.05 -22.31
CA ALA A 33 6.66 -11.44 -22.05
C ALA A 33 6.33 -11.53 -20.54
N LEU A 34 7.32 -11.82 -19.69
CA LEU A 34 7.17 -11.79 -18.23
C LEU A 34 7.12 -10.35 -17.70
N LEU A 35 7.94 -9.45 -18.26
CA LEU A 35 7.90 -8.03 -17.92
C LEU A 35 6.55 -7.39 -18.31
N ASP A 36 6.03 -7.70 -19.50
CA ASP A 36 4.73 -7.17 -19.95
C ASP A 36 3.56 -7.66 -19.05
N GLU A 37 3.55 -8.93 -18.62
CA GLU A 37 2.52 -9.41 -17.68
C GLU A 37 2.67 -8.77 -16.29
N LEU A 38 3.91 -8.54 -15.83
CA LEU A 38 4.15 -7.88 -14.56
C LEU A 38 3.58 -6.46 -14.57
N GLU A 39 3.85 -5.67 -15.61
CA GLU A 39 3.31 -4.32 -15.79
C GLU A 39 1.77 -4.34 -15.87
N ALA A 40 1.19 -5.30 -16.60
CA ALA A 40 -0.27 -5.44 -16.69
C ALA A 40 -0.91 -5.77 -15.33
N LYS A 41 -0.27 -6.63 -14.53
CA LYS A 41 -0.74 -6.97 -13.18
C LYS A 41 -0.62 -5.79 -12.21
N GLU A 42 0.49 -5.06 -12.24
CA GLU A 42 0.65 -3.86 -11.41
C GLU A 42 -0.40 -2.81 -11.74
N LYS A 43 -0.68 -2.58 -13.02
CA LYS A 43 -1.76 -1.68 -13.45
C LYS A 43 -3.11 -2.15 -12.93
N ARG A 44 -3.40 -3.46 -13.04
CA ARG A 44 -4.65 -4.04 -12.53
C ARG A 44 -4.77 -3.91 -11.01
N ILE A 45 -3.67 -4.07 -10.27
CA ILE A 45 -3.64 -3.87 -8.82
C ILE A 45 -3.96 -2.41 -8.50
N ALA A 46 -3.29 -1.45 -9.15
CA ALA A 46 -3.55 -0.03 -8.92
C ALA A 46 -5.00 0.37 -9.24
N GLU A 47 -5.58 -0.19 -10.32
CA GLU A 47 -7.00 -0.01 -10.64
C GLU A 47 -7.92 -0.58 -9.55
N LEU A 48 -7.62 -1.78 -9.04
CA LEU A 48 -8.40 -2.41 -7.98
C LEU A 48 -8.26 -1.67 -6.64
N GLU A 49 -7.08 -1.14 -6.31
CA GLU A 49 -6.85 -0.30 -5.14
C GLU A 49 -7.58 1.03 -5.25
N ALA A 50 -7.66 1.62 -6.43
CA ALA A 50 -8.42 2.85 -6.68
C ALA A 50 -9.94 2.63 -6.68
N GLN A 51 -10.40 1.45 -7.11
CA GLN A 51 -11.81 1.05 -7.10
C GLN A 51 -12.26 0.39 -5.79
N GLU A 52 -11.34 0.19 -4.84
CA GLU A 52 -11.68 -0.35 -3.54
C GLU A 52 -12.67 0.59 -2.85
N VAL A 53 -13.94 0.17 -2.79
CA VAL A 53 -15.01 0.88 -2.10
C VAL A 53 -14.66 0.89 -0.61
N ARG A 54 -14.12 2.01 -0.14
CA ARG A 54 -13.99 2.30 1.30
C ARG A 54 -15.38 2.70 1.78
N GLU A 55 -16.13 1.74 2.33
CA GLU A 55 -17.42 2.06 2.97
C GLU A 55 -17.19 3.04 4.11
N GLU A 56 -17.91 4.18 4.10
CA GLU A 56 -17.91 5.12 5.22
C GLU A 56 -18.31 4.38 6.50
N GLY A 57 -17.42 4.35 7.50
CA GLY A 57 -17.67 3.73 8.80
C GLY A 57 -17.01 2.36 9.03
N ASN A 58 -16.21 1.84 8.10
CA ASN A 58 -15.44 0.61 8.31
C ASN A 58 -14.11 0.81 9.08
N GLN A 59 -13.89 2.02 9.61
CA GLN A 59 -12.70 2.39 10.37
C GLN A 59 -13.02 2.63 11.85
N PHE A 60 -12.16 2.11 12.72
CA PHE A 60 -12.21 2.37 14.14
C PHE A 60 -10.80 2.52 14.70
N LEU A 61 -10.69 3.34 15.74
CA LEU A 61 -9.45 3.74 16.36
C LEU A 61 -9.34 3.04 17.71
N VAL A 62 -8.22 2.37 17.96
CA VAL A 62 -7.90 1.82 19.27
C VAL A 62 -6.89 2.76 19.93
N VAL A 63 -7.36 3.50 20.93
CA VAL A 63 -6.55 4.44 21.69
C VAL A 63 -6.07 3.75 22.95
N ARG A 64 -4.75 3.69 23.14
CA ARG A 64 -4.11 3.09 24.31
C ARG A 64 -3.28 4.15 25.03
N HIS A 65 -3.57 4.33 26.31
CA HIS A 65 -2.78 5.19 27.19
C HIS A 65 -2.16 4.36 28.31
N PRO A 66 -0.89 4.59 28.70
CA PRO A 66 -0.28 3.92 29.84
C PRO A 66 -1.13 4.04 31.11
N GLY A 67 -1.35 2.92 31.80
CA GLY A 67 -2.12 2.86 33.05
C GLY A 67 -3.64 3.01 32.90
N ARG A 68 -4.18 3.02 31.68
CA ARG A 68 -5.62 3.05 31.41
C ARG A 68 -6.03 1.87 30.52
N SER A 69 -7.31 1.50 30.59
CA SER A 69 -7.87 0.53 29.66
C SER A 69 -7.96 1.12 28.25
N PRO A 70 -7.67 0.35 27.18
CA PRO A 70 -7.83 0.80 25.81
C PRO A 70 -9.28 1.23 25.52
N VAL A 71 -9.44 2.27 24.69
CA VAL A 71 -10.74 2.79 24.27
C VAL A 71 -10.87 2.70 22.77
N ILE A 72 -12.01 2.19 22.30
CA ILE A 72 -12.35 2.15 20.87
C ILE A 72 -13.15 3.42 20.52
N LYS A 73 -12.73 4.14 19.48
CA LYS A 73 -13.44 5.32 18.95
C LYS A 73 -13.76 5.12 17.47
N HIS A 74 -14.86 5.69 17.01
CA HIS A 74 -15.17 5.80 15.58
C HIS A 74 -14.80 7.19 15.10
N SER A 75 -14.08 7.28 13.98
CA SER A 75 -13.87 8.54 13.27
C SER A 75 -15.02 8.76 12.29
N ALA A 76 -15.76 9.85 12.46
CA ALA A 76 -16.70 10.34 11.45
C ALA A 76 -16.16 11.66 10.91
N GLY A 77 -16.00 11.78 9.58
CA GLY A 77 -15.49 12.98 8.93
C GLY A 77 -13.95 12.99 8.75
N ASP A 78 -13.32 14.15 8.95
CA ASP A 78 -11.88 14.35 8.73
C ASP A 78 -11.02 13.56 9.75
N LEU A 79 -10.47 12.45 9.27
CA LEU A 79 -9.63 11.56 10.08
C LEU A 79 -8.31 12.23 10.48
N GLU A 80 -7.68 13.01 9.61
CA GLU A 80 -6.37 13.62 9.90
C GLU A 80 -6.47 14.67 11.00
N GLY A 81 -7.44 15.58 10.89
CA GLY A 81 -7.71 16.57 11.92
C GLY A 81 -8.06 15.92 13.26
N PHE A 82 -8.90 14.87 13.23
CA PHE A 82 -9.28 14.15 14.45
C PHE A 82 -8.09 13.48 15.14
N LEU A 83 -7.21 12.81 14.39
CA LEU A 83 -6.01 12.17 14.93
C LEU A 83 -5.04 13.19 15.53
N ARG A 84 -4.81 14.31 14.83
CA ARG A 84 -3.94 15.40 15.33
C ARG A 84 -4.47 15.94 16.65
N GLN A 85 -5.77 16.21 16.75
CA GLN A 85 -6.38 16.71 17.99
C GLN A 85 -6.24 15.69 19.14
N LEU A 86 -6.37 14.39 18.84
CA LEU A 86 -6.29 13.35 19.87
C LEU A 86 -4.86 13.18 20.40
N LEU A 87 -3.85 13.21 19.51
CA LEU A 87 -2.44 13.16 19.86
C LEU A 87 -1.97 14.43 20.58
N GLU A 88 -2.51 15.60 20.22
CA GLU A 88 -2.20 16.86 20.91
C GLU A 88 -2.75 16.88 22.34
N HIS A 89 -3.98 16.39 22.54
CA HIS A 89 -4.59 16.31 23.87
C HIS A 89 -3.97 15.20 24.74
N ASP A 90 -3.47 14.13 24.13
CA ASP A 90 -2.89 13.01 24.84
C ASP A 90 -1.57 12.50 24.19
N PRO A 91 -0.44 13.19 24.43
CA PRO A 91 0.83 12.91 23.73
C PRO A 91 1.45 11.56 24.06
N MET A 92 1.00 10.89 25.13
CA MET A 92 1.48 9.55 25.50
C MET A 92 0.55 8.44 24.99
N ALA A 93 -0.56 8.79 24.33
CA ALA A 93 -1.43 7.81 23.73
C ALA A 93 -0.80 7.21 22.46
N THR A 94 -0.95 5.90 22.31
CA THR A 94 -0.72 5.20 21.03
C THR A 94 -2.07 4.92 20.39
N ILE A 95 -2.18 5.14 19.09
CA ILE A 95 -3.45 5.03 18.37
C ILE A 95 -3.25 4.12 17.16
N ASP A 96 -3.96 3.00 17.15
CA ASP A 96 -4.07 2.17 15.96
C ASP A 96 -5.33 2.52 15.19
N ILE A 97 -5.18 2.77 13.90
CA ILE A 97 -6.27 2.86 12.92
C ILE A 97 -6.53 1.46 12.40
N ILE A 98 -7.72 0.94 12.67
CA ILE A 98 -8.18 -0.35 12.20
C ILE A 98 -9.17 -0.14 11.07
N THR A 99 -8.85 -0.64 9.88
CA THR A 99 -9.74 -0.61 8.72
C THR A 99 -10.18 -2.04 8.39
N HIS A 100 -11.49 -2.26 8.38
CA HIS A 100 -12.08 -3.55 8.04
C HIS A 100 -12.44 -3.59 6.55
N ARG A 101 -11.90 -4.56 5.80
CA ARG A 101 -12.25 -4.77 4.38
C ARG A 101 -13.24 -5.92 4.29
N TYR A 102 -14.51 -5.61 3.97
CA TYR A 102 -15.49 -6.64 3.65
C TYR A 102 -15.50 -6.87 2.15
N TYR A 103 -14.96 -8.01 1.69
CA TYR A 103 -15.36 -8.76 0.49
C TYR A 103 -14.45 -10.01 0.40
N GLY A 104 -14.88 -11.12 1.00
CA GLY A 104 -14.44 -12.49 0.69
C GLY A 104 -13.00 -12.91 1.01
N VAL A 105 -12.07 -11.99 1.29
CA VAL A 105 -10.68 -12.30 1.63
C VAL A 105 -10.29 -11.47 2.85
N GLY A 106 -10.54 -12.05 4.03
CA GLY A 106 -10.42 -11.39 5.33
C GLY A 106 -9.02 -10.82 5.57
N GLY A 107 -8.96 -9.49 5.65
CA GLY A 107 -7.78 -8.77 6.11
C GLY A 107 -8.22 -7.61 6.99
N GLN A 108 -7.70 -7.57 8.21
CA GLN A 108 -7.73 -6.38 9.04
C GLN A 108 -6.45 -5.59 8.74
N TRP A 109 -6.60 -4.35 8.26
CA TRP A 109 -5.47 -3.44 8.18
C TRP A 109 -5.36 -2.69 9.50
N VAL A 110 -4.18 -2.74 10.10
CA VAL A 110 -3.85 -1.99 11.31
C VAL A 110 -2.68 -1.10 10.96
N GLN A 111 -2.83 0.19 11.20
CA GLN A 111 -1.81 1.20 10.94
C GLN A 111 -1.69 2.13 12.14
N ASP A 112 -0.48 2.53 12.49
CA ASP A 112 -0.25 3.53 13.53
C ASP A 112 -0.65 4.93 13.05
N ALA A 113 -1.24 5.74 13.94
CA ALA A 113 -1.71 7.08 13.59
C ALA A 113 -0.58 8.03 13.18
N ASP A 114 0.60 7.95 13.80
CA ASP A 114 1.73 8.81 13.46
C ASP A 114 2.27 8.43 12.06
N GLU A 115 2.36 7.13 11.76
CA GLU A 115 2.74 6.65 10.42
C GLU A 115 1.73 7.09 9.36
N TYR A 116 0.43 6.96 9.65
CA TYR A 116 -0.64 7.42 8.74
C TYR A 116 -0.51 8.92 8.43
N LEU A 117 -0.33 9.76 9.45
CA LEU A 117 -0.18 11.21 9.28
C LEU A 117 1.07 11.58 8.46
N GLN A 118 2.18 10.87 8.65
CA GLN A 118 3.40 11.05 7.85
C GLN A 118 3.17 10.69 6.38
N MET A 119 2.47 9.58 6.11
CA MET A 119 2.15 9.15 4.75
C MET A 119 1.24 10.16 4.03
N MET A 120 0.22 10.68 4.71
CA MET A 120 -0.68 11.68 4.12
C MET A 120 0.05 13.00 3.83
N ALA A 121 0.92 13.43 4.74
CA ALA A 121 1.78 14.60 4.50
C ALA A 121 2.73 14.40 3.29
N ALA A 122 3.32 13.20 3.17
CA ALA A 122 4.19 12.86 2.04
C ALA A 122 3.43 12.75 0.70
N ALA A 123 2.17 12.32 0.73
CA ALA A 123 1.31 12.27 -0.44
C ALA A 123 0.89 13.69 -0.89
N ALA A 124 0.56 14.58 0.05
CA ALA A 124 0.23 15.98 -0.24
C ALA A 124 1.42 16.75 -0.83
N GLY A 125 2.65 16.45 -0.40
CA GLY A 125 3.88 17.09 -0.90
C GLY A 125 4.36 16.64 -2.29
N LYS A 126 3.70 15.65 -2.93
CA LYS A 126 4.05 15.16 -4.28
C LYS A 126 3.25 15.81 -5.41
N GLY A 127 2.49 16.86 -5.10
CA GLY A 127 1.62 17.57 -6.04
C GLY A 127 2.18 18.87 -6.64
N GLU A 128 3.46 19.20 -6.45
CA GLU A 128 4.13 20.36 -7.06
C GLU A 128 5.17 19.97 -8.11
#